data_AF-A0A9W5YR62-F1
#
_entry.id   AF-A0A9W5YR62-F1
#
_cell.length_a   1.000
_cell.length_b   1.000
_cell.length_c   1.000
_cell.angle_alpha   90.00
_cell.angle_beta   90.00
_cell.angle_gamma   90.00
#
_symmetry.space_group_name_H-M   'P 1'
#
loop_
_entity.id
_entity.type
_entity.pdbx_description
1 polymer ?
#
loop_
_entity_poly.entity_id
_entity_poly.type
_entity_poly.pdbx_seq_one_letter_code
_entity_poly.pdbx_strand_id
1 'polypeptide(L)'
;MPVSPSSARPPPLSSERRNWRRLSGLSVVSPIHERPTPENGQPSAITEEISEIKRYEDFTTIDWVQDAVHEQARRRAKRRDGSGFWDQEGTFGWRRKVRESYDAGQAWLVITIVGAAIGLISAVLNIITEWLSDVKLGHCTTAFYLNEQFCCWGAEGGCPEWRPWTSYWIVNYIIYIFYAVLFAFVAASLVKSFAPYAAGSGISEIKCIIAGFVMKGFLGAWTLLIKSIALPLAIASGLSVGKEGPSVHFAVCTGNVISRFFSKYKQNASKTREVLTATAAAGVAVAFGSPIGGVLFSLEVRQQE
;
A
#
# COMPACT_ATOMS: atom_id res chain seq x y z
N MET A 1 19.66 -41.04 70.53
CA MET A 1 19.18 -41.87 69.41
C MET A 1 17.73 -42.25 69.68
N PRO A 2 16.75 -41.78 68.90
CA PRO A 2 15.40 -42.32 68.93
C PRO A 2 15.20 -43.33 67.78
N VAL A 3 14.55 -44.43 68.13
CA VAL A 3 14.07 -45.51 67.26
C VAL A 3 12.63 -45.21 66.84
N SER A 4 12.27 -45.69 65.65
CA SER A 4 10.96 -45.62 64.97
C SER A 4 9.77 -46.17 65.77
N PRO A 5 8.53 -45.83 65.35
CA PRO A 5 7.68 -46.88 64.79
C PRO A 5 6.84 -46.46 63.56
N SER A 6 6.42 -47.47 62.80
CA SER A 6 5.62 -47.39 61.57
C SER A 6 4.10 -47.51 61.79
N SER A 7 3.37 -47.02 60.78
CA SER A 7 2.06 -47.49 60.27
C SER A 7 0.83 -46.65 60.59
N ALA A 8 0.22 -46.10 59.52
CA ALA A 8 -1.21 -46.13 59.24
C ALA A 8 -1.46 -45.63 57.80
N ARG A 9 -2.24 -46.39 57.02
CA ARG A 9 -2.71 -46.07 55.66
C ARG A 9 -4.17 -45.59 55.71
N PRO A 10 -4.62 -44.71 54.82
CA PRO A 10 -6.01 -44.73 54.33
C PRO A 10 -6.12 -44.84 52.79
N PRO A 11 -7.34 -45.10 52.26
CA PRO A 11 -7.61 -45.81 50.99
C PRO A 11 -7.77 -44.89 49.75
N PRO A 12 -7.97 -45.44 48.53
CA PRO A 12 -7.85 -44.69 47.28
C PRO A 12 -9.17 -44.03 46.86
N LEU A 13 -9.07 -42.87 46.18
CA LEU A 13 -10.20 -42.23 45.51
C LEU A 13 -10.01 -42.27 43.99
N SER A 14 -11.04 -42.78 43.33
CA SER A 14 -11.17 -43.02 41.90
C SER A 14 -11.85 -41.85 41.18
N SER A 15 -11.42 -41.67 39.92
CA SER A 15 -12.11 -41.10 38.76
C SER A 15 -13.04 -39.89 38.91
N GLU A 16 -12.58 -38.73 38.41
CA GLU A 16 -13.44 -37.84 37.62
C GLU A 16 -12.73 -37.41 36.32
N ARG A 17 -13.17 -37.99 35.20
CA ARG A 17 -12.99 -37.39 33.87
C ARG A 17 -14.04 -36.29 33.73
N ARG A 18 -13.63 -35.06 33.40
CA ARG A 18 -14.56 -34.05 32.88
C ARG A 18 -14.02 -33.42 31.59
N ASN A 19 -14.56 -33.92 30.48
CA ASN A 19 -14.44 -33.41 29.12
C ASN A 19 -15.07 -32.00 29.04
N TRP A 20 -14.30 -31.01 28.58
CA TRP A 20 -14.86 -29.75 28.09
C TRP A 20 -14.83 -29.74 26.55
N ARG A 21 -15.96 -30.09 25.94
CA ARG A 21 -16.31 -29.68 24.57
C ARG A 21 -17.79 -29.29 24.54
N ARG A 22 -18.04 -28.18 23.84
CA ARG A 22 -19.31 -27.60 23.36
C ARG A 22 -20.13 -26.78 24.36
N LEU A 23 -20.28 -25.50 24.03
CA LEU A 23 -21.46 -24.62 24.18
C LEU A 23 -21.20 -23.48 23.17
N SER A 24 -21.54 -23.60 21.87
CA SER A 24 -22.88 -23.46 21.29
C SER A 24 -23.58 -22.19 21.78
N GLY A 25 -23.54 -21.15 20.92
CA GLY A 25 -24.13 -19.84 21.16
C GLY A 25 -25.63 -19.87 21.45
N LEU A 26 -26.03 -19.08 22.45
CA LEU A 26 -27.36 -18.52 22.57
C LEU A 26 -27.32 -17.10 21.99
N SER A 27 -27.94 -16.89 20.84
CA SER A 27 -28.36 -15.56 20.41
C SER A 27 -29.73 -15.26 21.03
N VAL A 28 -29.77 -14.28 21.93
CA VAL A 28 -31.00 -13.69 22.45
C VAL A 28 -31.72 -12.96 21.32
N VAL A 29 -32.97 -13.32 21.07
CA VAL A 29 -33.90 -12.59 20.20
C VAL A 29 -34.39 -11.37 20.98
N SER A 30 -34.08 -10.17 20.51
CA SER A 30 -34.65 -8.91 21.01
C SER A 30 -35.93 -8.55 20.23
N PRO A 31 -36.90 -7.83 20.83
CA PRO A 31 -38.20 -7.59 20.20
C PRO A 31 -38.13 -6.53 19.10
N ILE A 32 -38.96 -6.73 18.08
CA ILE A 32 -39.21 -5.84 16.94
C ILE A 32 -39.76 -4.51 17.45
N HIS A 33 -39.05 -3.41 17.19
CA HIS A 33 -39.57 -2.06 17.31
C HIS A 33 -40.15 -1.65 15.95
N GLU A 34 -41.48 -1.65 15.84
CA GLU A 34 -42.20 -1.09 14.69
C GLU A 34 -41.93 0.42 14.57
N ARG A 35 -41.48 0.87 13.39
CA ARG A 35 -41.53 2.27 12.96
C ARG A 35 -42.38 2.41 11.71
N PRO A 36 -43.02 3.58 11.52
CA PRO A 36 -44.10 3.75 10.55
C PRO A 36 -43.60 3.78 9.10
N THR A 37 -44.54 3.49 8.19
CA THR A 37 -44.43 3.40 6.72
C THR A 37 -43.64 4.52 6.04
N PRO A 38 -42.93 4.25 4.92
CA PRO A 38 -42.08 5.23 4.29
C PRO A 38 -42.91 6.23 3.46
N GLU A 39 -42.77 7.52 3.76
CA GLU A 39 -42.97 8.58 2.78
C GLU A 39 -41.81 8.58 1.78
N ASN A 40 -42.15 8.70 0.50
CA ASN A 40 -41.23 8.79 -0.63
C ASN A 40 -40.26 9.96 -0.46
N GLY A 41 -38.96 9.70 -0.20
CA GLY A 41 -37.99 10.79 -0.14
C GLY A 41 -36.51 10.53 0.17
N GLN A 42 -36.02 9.31 0.41
CA GLN A 42 -34.60 9.12 0.80
C GLN A 42 -33.90 7.94 0.12
N PRO A 43 -33.46 8.09 -1.15
CA PRO A 43 -32.44 7.21 -1.72
C PRO A 43 -31.06 7.49 -1.10
N SER A 44 -30.75 8.74 -0.75
CA SER A 44 -29.41 9.18 -0.33
C SER A 44 -28.97 8.67 1.03
N ALA A 45 -29.85 8.73 2.05
CA ALA A 45 -29.52 8.31 3.42
C ALA A 45 -29.24 6.80 3.50
N ILE A 46 -30.05 5.99 2.80
CA ILE A 46 -29.86 4.53 2.73
C ILE A 46 -28.56 4.20 1.99
N THR A 47 -28.24 4.87 0.89
CA THR A 47 -26.93 4.68 0.22
C THR A 47 -25.75 5.12 1.08
N GLU A 48 -25.92 6.15 1.91
CA GLU A 48 -24.87 6.65 2.80
C GLU A 48 -24.57 5.65 3.92
N GLU A 49 -25.61 5.14 4.60
CA GLU A 49 -25.46 4.08 5.62
C GLU A 49 -24.90 2.77 5.03
N ILE A 50 -25.36 2.36 3.85
CA ILE A 50 -24.81 1.18 3.15
C ILE A 50 -23.32 1.40 2.80
N SER A 51 -22.94 2.60 2.37
CA SER A 51 -21.55 2.94 2.06
C SER A 51 -20.68 2.94 3.31
N GLU A 52 -21.24 3.31 4.46
CA GLU A 52 -20.56 3.32 5.74
C GLU A 52 -20.37 1.90 6.28
N ILE A 53 -21.41 1.06 6.22
CA ILE A 53 -21.34 -0.37 6.59
C ILE A 53 -20.34 -1.11 5.71
N LYS A 54 -20.36 -0.90 4.39
CA LYS A 54 -19.38 -1.50 3.46
C LYS A 54 -17.94 -1.05 3.76
N ARG A 55 -17.75 0.22 4.16
CA ARG A 55 -16.44 0.72 4.58
C ARG A 55 -15.93 -0.04 5.80
N TYR A 56 -16.79 -0.39 6.76
CA TYR A 56 -16.40 -1.19 7.93
C TYR A 56 -16.08 -2.65 7.60
N GLU A 57 -16.75 -3.27 6.62
CA GLU A 57 -16.45 -4.64 6.16
C GLU A 57 -15.15 -4.76 5.34
N ASP A 58 -14.61 -3.64 4.85
CA ASP A 58 -13.35 -3.60 4.10
C ASP A 58 -12.09 -3.70 4.98
N PHE A 59 -12.24 -3.59 6.31
CA PHE A 59 -11.13 -3.74 7.25
C PHE A 59 -10.98 -5.18 7.70
N THR A 60 -9.79 -5.75 7.48
CA THR A 60 -9.39 -7.03 8.07
C THR A 60 -8.16 -6.84 8.94
N THR A 61 -8.17 -7.42 10.13
CA THR A 61 -7.01 -7.45 11.02
C THR A 61 -6.15 -8.69 10.73
N ILE A 62 -4.83 -8.53 10.79
CA ILE A 62 -3.90 -9.64 10.59
C ILE A 62 -3.77 -10.45 11.88
N ASP A 63 -3.97 -11.76 11.81
CA ASP A 63 -3.69 -12.67 12.93
C ASP A 63 -2.20 -13.07 12.92
N TRP A 64 -1.41 -12.36 13.72
CA TRP A 64 0.02 -12.59 13.93
C TRP A 64 0.33 -13.99 14.47
N VAL A 65 -0.58 -14.55 15.26
CA VAL A 65 -0.38 -15.87 15.88
C VAL A 65 -0.43 -16.94 14.81
N GLN A 66 -1.44 -16.88 13.94
CA GLN A 66 -1.59 -17.82 12.84
C GLN A 66 -0.43 -17.74 11.83
N ASP A 67 0.00 -16.53 11.48
CA ASP A 67 1.16 -16.33 10.59
C ASP A 67 2.47 -16.83 11.21
N ALA A 68 2.69 -16.58 12.51
CA ALA A 68 3.85 -17.09 13.23
C ALA A 68 3.86 -18.62 13.32
N VAL A 69 2.70 -19.25 13.55
CA VAL A 69 2.55 -20.71 13.58
C VAL A 69 2.87 -21.31 12.21
N HIS A 70 2.36 -20.73 11.12
CA HIS A 70 2.67 -21.17 9.76
C HIS A 70 4.17 -21.04 9.41
N GLU A 71 4.82 -19.97 9.85
CA GLU A 71 6.26 -19.78 9.66
C GLU A 71 7.09 -20.80 10.46
N GLN A 72 6.71 -21.06 11.72
CA GLN A 72 7.37 -22.07 12.54
C GLN A 72 7.21 -23.47 11.95
N ALA A 73 6.03 -23.82 11.43
CA ALA A 73 5.78 -25.09 10.76
C ALA A 73 6.67 -25.27 9.52
N ARG A 74 6.79 -24.23 8.67
CA ARG A 74 7.70 -24.22 7.51
C ARG A 74 9.16 -24.42 7.90
N ARG A 75 9.64 -23.75 8.95
CA ARG A 75 11.01 -23.90 9.45
C ARG A 75 11.29 -25.30 10.00
N ARG A 76 10.31 -25.90 10.70
CA ARG A 76 10.41 -27.28 11.21
C ARG A 76 10.48 -28.30 10.07
N ALA A 77 9.67 -28.14 9.03
CA ALA A 77 9.73 -28.98 7.83
C ALA A 77 11.11 -28.90 7.15
N LYS A 78 11.63 -27.68 6.93
CA LYS A 78 12.95 -27.46 6.30
C LYS A 78 14.11 -28.03 7.14
N ARG A 79 14.00 -28.02 8.48
CA ARG A 79 14.99 -28.69 9.36
C ARG A 79 14.93 -30.21 9.25
N ARG A 80 13.74 -30.79 9.11
CA ARG A 80 13.55 -32.24 8.92
C ARG A 80 14.11 -32.73 7.58
N ASP A 81 13.96 -31.92 6.53
CA ASP A 81 14.54 -32.20 5.21
C ASP A 81 16.04 -31.84 5.14
N GLY A 82 16.56 -31.16 6.16
CA GLY A 82 17.99 -30.85 6.33
C GLY A 82 18.80 -31.98 6.97
N SER A 83 18.16 -32.90 7.71
CA SER A 83 18.84 -34.06 8.32
C SER A 83 19.07 -35.23 7.36
N GLY A 84 18.50 -35.21 6.15
CA GLY A 84 18.90 -36.08 5.04
C GLY A 84 20.18 -35.56 4.39
N PHE A 85 21.30 -35.67 5.09
CA PHE A 85 22.58 -35.05 4.74
C PHE A 85 23.36 -35.79 3.62
N TRP A 86 22.94 -36.99 3.24
CA TRP A 86 23.62 -37.81 2.23
C TRP A 86 22.66 -38.17 1.09
N ASP A 87 22.64 -37.35 0.03
CA ASP A 87 22.20 -37.81 -1.29
C ASP A 87 23.41 -38.43 -2.01
N GLN A 88 23.26 -39.67 -2.45
CA GLN A 88 24.32 -40.59 -2.88
C GLN A 88 25.00 -40.20 -4.23
N GLU A 89 24.64 -39.09 -4.87
CA GLU A 89 24.92 -38.87 -6.30
C GLU A 89 25.37 -37.45 -6.71
N GLY A 90 25.90 -36.61 -5.81
CA GLY A 90 26.75 -35.42 -6.14
C GLY A 90 26.17 -34.30 -7.01
N THR A 91 25.00 -34.47 -7.63
CA THR A 91 24.41 -33.61 -8.66
C THR A 91 23.33 -32.66 -8.09
N PHE A 92 22.78 -32.97 -6.91
CA PHE A 92 21.73 -32.18 -6.25
C PHE A 92 22.24 -31.04 -5.35
N GLY A 93 23.53 -31.05 -4.99
CA GLY A 93 24.12 -30.09 -4.04
C GLY A 93 24.14 -28.64 -4.53
N TRP A 94 24.45 -28.40 -5.82
CA TRP A 94 24.56 -27.04 -6.35
C TRP A 94 23.21 -26.35 -6.50
N ARG A 95 22.17 -27.05 -6.98
CA ARG A 95 20.80 -26.50 -7.09
C ARG A 95 20.22 -26.15 -5.72
N ARG A 96 20.47 -26.97 -4.69
CA ARG A 96 20.08 -26.69 -3.30
C ARG A 96 20.82 -25.47 -2.75
N LYS A 97 22.13 -25.40 -2.94
CA LYS A 97 22.95 -24.27 -2.49
C LYS A 97 22.56 -22.95 -3.17
N VAL A 98 22.26 -22.98 -4.47
CA VAL A 98 21.70 -21.83 -5.21
C VAL A 98 20.34 -21.43 -4.65
N ARG A 99 19.47 -22.38 -4.31
CA ARG A 99 18.16 -22.09 -3.72
C ARG A 99 18.25 -21.50 -2.31
N GLU A 100 19.20 -21.98 -1.50
CA GLU A 100 19.47 -21.44 -0.17
C GLU A 100 20.07 -20.02 -0.25
N SER A 101 21.00 -19.78 -1.19
CA SER A 101 21.52 -18.44 -1.47
C SER A 101 20.43 -17.50 -2.00
N TYR A 102 19.53 -17.98 -2.86
CA TYR A 102 18.38 -17.22 -3.34
C TYR A 102 17.45 -16.85 -2.18
N ASP A 103 17.06 -17.81 -1.33
CA ASP A 103 16.20 -17.56 -0.17
C ASP A 103 16.78 -16.49 0.79
N ALA A 104 18.11 -16.48 0.94
CA ALA A 104 18.85 -15.52 1.78
C ALA A 104 18.97 -14.13 1.11
N GLY A 105 19.23 -14.07 -0.19
CA GLY A 105 19.38 -12.82 -0.96
C GLY A 105 18.06 -12.20 -1.44
N GLN A 106 16.96 -12.95 -1.42
CA GLN A 106 15.68 -12.53 -1.99
C GLN A 106 15.17 -11.20 -1.41
N ALA A 107 15.36 -10.96 -0.11
CA ALA A 107 14.90 -9.72 0.52
C ALA A 107 15.62 -8.48 -0.04
N TRP A 108 16.95 -8.56 -0.18
CA TRP A 108 17.75 -7.51 -0.78
C TRP A 108 17.36 -7.27 -2.23
N LEU A 109 17.20 -8.36 -3.00
CA LEU A 109 16.77 -8.30 -4.39
C LEU A 109 15.39 -7.63 -4.54
N VAL A 110 14.41 -8.02 -3.72
CA VAL A 110 13.05 -7.42 -3.75
C VAL A 110 13.12 -5.93 -3.43
N ILE A 111 13.83 -5.54 -2.37
CA ILE A 111 13.94 -4.13 -1.96
C ILE A 111 14.62 -3.30 -3.06
N THR A 112 15.69 -3.81 -3.69
CA THR A 112 16.37 -3.11 -4.79
C THR A 112 15.46 -2.94 -6.01
N ILE A 113 14.72 -3.98 -6.42
CA ILE A 113 13.76 -3.90 -7.54
C ILE A 113 12.66 -2.89 -7.22
N VAL A 114 12.12 -2.93 -6.01
CA VAL A 114 11.06 -2.03 -5.57
C VAL A 114 11.57 -0.57 -5.55
N GLY A 115 12.75 -0.32 -5.00
CA GLY A 115 13.35 1.02 -4.99
C GLY A 115 13.59 1.57 -6.40
N ALA A 116 14.11 0.75 -7.31
CA ALA A 116 14.30 1.13 -8.71
C ALA A 116 12.96 1.45 -9.40
N ALA A 117 11.92 0.64 -9.16
CA ALA A 117 10.58 0.88 -9.71
C ALA A 117 9.95 2.17 -9.17
N ILE A 118 10.08 2.45 -7.86
CA ILE A 118 9.59 3.70 -7.24
C ILE A 118 10.30 4.90 -7.87
N GLY A 119 11.62 4.85 -8.03
CA GLY A 119 12.40 5.91 -8.67
C GLY A 119 11.99 6.16 -10.12
N LEU A 120 11.82 5.09 -10.90
CA LEU A 120 11.38 5.19 -12.30
C LEU A 120 9.98 5.79 -12.42
N ILE A 121 9.02 5.32 -11.61
CA ILE A 121 7.65 5.84 -11.61
C ILE A 121 7.65 7.32 -11.18
N SER A 122 8.42 7.68 -10.16
CA SER A 122 8.55 9.08 -9.70
C SER A 122 9.10 9.99 -10.80
N ALA A 123 10.14 9.54 -11.52
CA ALA A 123 10.72 10.30 -12.63
C ALA A 123 9.71 10.52 -13.76
N VAL A 124 8.98 9.48 -14.16
CA VAL A 124 7.93 9.57 -15.18
C VAL A 124 6.82 10.53 -14.75
N LEU A 125 6.38 10.45 -13.48
CA LEU A 125 5.37 11.35 -12.95
C LEU A 125 5.82 12.81 -12.97
N ASN A 126 7.06 13.09 -12.56
CA ASN A 126 7.60 14.45 -12.56
C ASN A 126 7.63 15.03 -13.99
N ILE A 127 8.16 14.27 -14.97
CA ILE A 127 8.22 14.69 -16.37
C ILE A 127 6.82 15.01 -16.92
N ILE A 128 5.84 14.14 -16.65
CA ILE A 128 4.46 14.34 -17.11
C ILE A 128 3.81 15.54 -16.39
N THR A 129 4.04 15.71 -15.08
CA THR A 129 3.47 16.82 -14.30
C THR A 129 3.96 18.19 -14.80
N GLU A 130 5.24 18.29 -15.12
CA GLU A 130 5.86 19.53 -15.62
C GLU A 130 5.31 19.85 -17.02
N TRP A 131 5.34 18.87 -17.93
CA TRP A 131 4.80 19.05 -19.28
C TRP A 131 3.31 19.45 -19.28
N LEU A 132 2.47 18.79 -18.48
CA LEU A 132 1.05 19.15 -18.34
C LEU A 132 0.84 20.53 -17.72
N SER A 133 1.77 21.02 -16.91
CA SER A 133 1.68 22.36 -16.33
C SER A 133 2.04 23.43 -17.37
N ASP A 134 3.06 23.16 -18.18
CA ASP A 134 3.60 24.08 -19.18
C ASP A 134 2.70 24.20 -20.41
N VAL A 135 1.99 23.11 -20.81
CA VAL A 135 1.09 23.12 -21.96
C VAL A 135 -0.04 24.15 -21.85
N LYS A 136 -0.38 24.59 -20.63
CA LYS A 136 -1.38 25.65 -20.40
C LYS A 136 -0.85 27.04 -20.78
N LEU A 137 0.46 27.24 -20.71
CA LEU A 137 1.13 28.51 -20.94
C LEU A 137 1.54 28.66 -22.40
N GLY A 138 1.99 27.56 -23.02
CA GLY A 138 2.44 27.59 -24.41
C GLY A 138 2.88 26.21 -24.92
N HIS A 139 3.62 26.23 -26.02
CA HIS A 139 4.22 25.04 -26.61
C HIS A 139 5.60 25.37 -27.19
N CYS A 140 6.43 24.35 -27.29
CA CYS A 140 7.73 24.43 -27.94
C CYS A 140 7.58 24.17 -29.45
N THR A 141 8.19 25.01 -30.29
CA THR A 141 8.12 24.90 -31.77
C THR A 141 8.95 23.74 -32.34
N THR A 142 10.01 23.31 -31.65
CA THR A 142 10.86 22.19 -32.09
C THR A 142 10.20 20.83 -31.85
N ALA A 143 9.60 20.64 -30.67
CA ALA A 143 8.92 19.40 -30.28
C ALA A 143 7.83 19.67 -29.23
N PHE A 144 6.59 19.25 -29.51
CA PHE A 144 5.43 19.49 -28.64
C PHE A 144 5.51 18.78 -27.27
N TYR A 145 6.27 17.68 -27.16
CA TYR A 145 6.39 16.90 -25.93
C TYR A 145 7.48 17.40 -24.97
N LEU A 146 8.22 18.45 -25.32
CA LEU A 146 9.22 19.06 -24.43
C LEU A 146 8.54 20.01 -23.44
N ASN A 147 8.99 19.99 -22.19
CA ASN A 147 8.64 21.00 -21.19
C ASN A 147 9.40 22.32 -21.49
N GLU A 148 9.04 23.42 -20.82
CA GLU A 148 9.66 24.73 -21.03
C GLU A 148 11.16 24.70 -20.71
N GLN A 149 11.54 24.03 -19.61
CA GLN A 149 12.95 23.96 -19.16
C GLN A 149 13.86 23.24 -20.17
N PHE A 150 13.42 22.12 -20.74
CA PHE A 150 14.16 21.35 -21.75
C PHE A 150 14.14 22.08 -23.10
N CYS A 151 13.03 22.74 -23.46
CA CYS A 151 12.94 23.56 -24.67
C CYS A 151 13.94 24.72 -24.64
N CYS A 152 14.16 25.29 -23.45
CA CYS A 152 14.98 26.49 -23.23
C CYS A 152 16.33 26.21 -22.60
N TRP A 153 16.82 24.98 -22.74
CA TRP A 153 18.10 24.58 -22.18
C TRP A 153 19.24 25.45 -22.75
N GLY A 154 19.91 26.20 -21.87
CA GLY A 154 21.11 26.97 -22.22
C GLY A 154 20.85 28.37 -22.82
N ALA A 155 19.61 28.87 -22.77
CA ALA A 155 19.30 30.24 -23.19
C ALA A 155 19.28 31.19 -21.97
N GLU A 156 20.24 32.10 -21.87
CA GLU A 156 20.38 33.02 -20.72
C GLU A 156 19.50 34.29 -20.80
N GLY A 157 18.76 34.51 -21.90
CA GLY A 157 18.06 35.77 -22.17
C GLY A 157 16.63 35.65 -22.68
N GLY A 158 16.00 34.49 -22.51
CA GLY A 158 14.69 34.18 -23.09
C GLY A 158 14.78 33.31 -24.33
N CYS A 159 13.69 32.62 -24.60
CA CYS A 159 13.68 31.44 -25.44
C CYS A 159 12.74 31.64 -26.64
N PRO A 160 13.26 31.90 -27.85
CA PRO A 160 12.43 32.21 -29.01
C PRO A 160 11.58 31.03 -29.51
N GLU A 161 11.95 29.82 -29.10
CA GLU A 161 11.27 28.56 -29.45
C GLU A 161 10.04 28.29 -28.56
N TRP A 162 9.96 28.88 -27.38
CA TRP A 162 8.76 28.76 -26.53
C TRP A 162 7.75 29.82 -26.92
N ARG A 163 6.60 29.40 -27.48
CA ARG A 163 5.56 30.32 -27.94
C ARG A 163 4.28 30.16 -27.14
N PRO A 164 3.66 31.27 -26.69
CA PRO A 164 2.30 31.21 -26.17
C PRO A 164 1.35 30.78 -27.29
N TRP A 165 0.19 30.27 -26.90
CA TRP A 165 -0.83 29.80 -27.84
C TRP A 165 -1.26 30.89 -28.84
N THR A 166 -1.35 32.14 -28.38
CA THR A 166 -1.76 33.28 -29.20
C THR A 166 -0.99 34.55 -28.84
N SER A 167 -1.05 35.59 -29.67
CA SER A 167 -0.46 36.90 -29.37
C SER A 167 -1.33 37.77 -28.44
N TYR A 168 -2.63 37.48 -28.36
CA TYR A 168 -3.58 38.24 -27.55
C TYR A 168 -3.66 37.69 -26.12
N TRP A 169 -3.33 38.53 -25.13
CA TRP A 169 -3.29 38.13 -23.72
C TRP A 169 -4.63 37.57 -23.20
N ILE A 170 -5.76 38.11 -23.67
CA ILE A 170 -7.12 37.68 -23.27
C ILE A 170 -7.38 36.24 -23.72
N VAL A 171 -6.99 35.91 -24.95
CA VAL A 171 -7.22 34.57 -25.52
C VAL A 171 -6.33 33.55 -24.81
N ASN A 172 -5.08 33.88 -24.51
CA ASN A 172 -4.22 33.03 -23.70
C ASN A 172 -4.80 32.76 -22.31
N TYR A 173 -5.39 33.78 -21.66
CA TYR A 173 -6.03 33.60 -20.36
C TYR A 173 -7.24 32.65 -20.42
N ILE A 174 -8.06 32.76 -21.48
CA ILE A 174 -9.19 31.84 -21.71
C ILE A 174 -8.70 30.41 -21.94
N ILE A 175 -7.65 30.23 -22.75
CA ILE A 175 -7.04 28.91 -23.00
C ILE A 175 -6.48 28.31 -21.71
N TYR A 176 -5.79 29.12 -20.90
CA TYR A 176 -5.28 28.70 -19.60
C TYR A 176 -6.40 28.18 -18.69
N ILE A 177 -7.51 28.94 -18.56
CA ILE A 177 -8.67 28.53 -17.77
C ILE A 177 -9.30 27.26 -18.35
N PHE A 178 -9.43 27.17 -19.67
CA PHE A 178 -10.02 26.01 -20.33
C PHE A 178 -9.25 24.72 -20.00
N TYR A 179 -7.93 24.72 -20.15
CA TYR A 179 -7.10 23.55 -19.80
C TYR A 179 -7.14 23.26 -18.30
N ALA A 180 -7.11 24.28 -17.44
CA ALA A 180 -7.20 24.10 -15.99
C ALA A 180 -8.50 23.38 -15.58
N VAL A 181 -9.65 23.85 -16.10
CA VAL A 181 -10.97 23.24 -15.84
C VAL A 181 -11.05 21.84 -16.44
N LEU A 182 -10.54 21.64 -17.66
CA LEU A 182 -10.51 20.34 -18.32
C LEU A 182 -9.72 19.32 -17.50
N PHE A 183 -8.51 19.66 -17.05
CA PHE A 183 -7.68 18.76 -16.25
C PHE A 183 -8.31 18.44 -14.89
N ALA A 184 -8.89 19.43 -14.20
CA ALA A 184 -9.60 19.21 -12.95
C ALA A 184 -10.81 18.29 -13.15
N PHE A 185 -11.59 18.49 -14.21
CA PHE A 185 -12.76 17.67 -14.53
C PHE A 185 -12.37 16.22 -14.84
N VAL A 186 -11.35 16.01 -15.68
CA VAL A 186 -10.86 14.67 -16.02
C VAL A 186 -10.31 13.97 -14.79
N ALA A 187 -9.50 14.64 -13.97
CA ALA A 187 -8.96 14.07 -12.73
C ALA A 187 -10.07 13.64 -11.76
N ALA A 188 -11.06 14.52 -11.52
CA ALA A 188 -12.19 14.23 -10.64
C ALA A 188 -13.06 13.09 -11.17
N SER A 189 -13.35 13.08 -12.47
CA SER A 189 -14.12 12.02 -13.13
C SER A 189 -13.42 10.66 -13.05
N LEU A 190 -12.09 10.64 -13.26
CA LEU A 190 -11.30 9.42 -13.20
C LEU A 190 -11.31 8.79 -11.80
N VAL A 191 -11.07 9.60 -10.76
CA VAL A 191 -11.08 9.13 -9.37
C VAL A 191 -12.48 8.69 -8.95
N LYS A 192 -13.52 9.48 -9.26
CA LYS A 192 -14.90 9.17 -8.86
C LYS A 192 -15.45 7.92 -9.56
N SER A 193 -15.12 7.71 -10.83
CA SER A 193 -15.71 6.62 -11.63
C SER A 193 -14.96 5.30 -11.47
N PHE A 194 -13.62 5.31 -11.36
CA PHE A 194 -12.84 4.07 -11.43
C PHE A 194 -12.24 3.62 -10.09
N ALA A 195 -11.84 4.53 -9.20
CA ALA A 195 -11.22 4.18 -7.93
C ALA A 195 -11.42 5.27 -6.86
N PRO A 196 -12.57 5.27 -6.13
CA PRO A 196 -12.81 6.26 -5.08
C PRO A 196 -11.78 6.18 -3.94
N TYR A 197 -11.20 5.00 -3.69
CA TYR A 197 -10.12 4.80 -2.72
C TYR A 197 -8.80 5.53 -3.08
N ALA A 198 -8.66 6.03 -4.31
CA ALA A 198 -7.49 6.81 -4.73
C ALA A 198 -7.57 8.29 -4.30
N ALA A 199 -8.71 8.74 -3.76
CA ALA A 199 -8.90 10.10 -3.29
C ALA A 199 -7.96 10.45 -2.13
N GLY A 200 -7.57 11.73 -2.02
CA GLY A 200 -6.73 12.23 -0.94
C GLY A 200 -5.25 11.83 -1.03
N SER A 201 -4.52 12.03 0.06
CA SER A 201 -3.08 11.76 0.14
C SER A 201 -2.80 10.25 0.23
N GLY A 202 -3.45 9.57 1.19
CA GLY A 202 -3.26 8.16 1.49
C GLY A 202 -2.30 7.87 2.64
N ILE A 203 -1.64 8.88 3.23
CA ILE A 203 -0.66 8.70 4.32
C ILE A 203 -1.33 8.12 5.58
N SER A 204 -2.49 8.66 5.97
CA SER A 204 -3.27 8.18 7.12
C SER A 204 -3.64 6.71 6.99
N GLU A 205 -4.07 6.32 5.80
CA GLU A 205 -4.50 4.98 5.45
C GLU A 205 -3.33 4.00 5.44
N ILE A 206 -2.20 4.40 4.86
CA ILE A 206 -0.94 3.63 4.92
C ILE A 206 -0.52 3.41 6.36
N LYS A 207 -0.61 4.44 7.20
CA LYS A 207 -0.29 4.34 8.62
C LYS A 207 -1.19 3.31 9.32
N CYS A 208 -2.50 3.30 9.04
CA CYS A 208 -3.43 2.28 9.53
C CYS A 208 -3.08 0.87 9.03
N ILE A 209 -2.72 0.72 7.75
CA ILE A 209 -2.33 -0.58 7.16
C ILE A 209 -1.05 -1.10 7.78
N ILE A 210 -0.07 -0.22 8.00
CA ILE A 210 1.16 -0.56 8.70
C ILE A 210 0.86 -0.89 10.16
N ALA A 211 -0.10 -0.24 10.83
CA ALA A 211 -0.50 -0.61 12.20
C ALA A 211 -1.20 -1.99 12.29
N GLY A 212 -1.63 -2.58 11.15
CA GLY A 212 -2.23 -3.92 11.10
C GLY A 212 -3.68 -3.97 10.62
N PHE A 213 -4.26 -2.82 10.26
CA PHE A 213 -5.62 -2.73 9.70
C PHE A 213 -5.57 -2.68 8.17
N VAL A 214 -5.75 -3.84 7.53
CA VAL A 214 -5.66 -3.95 6.06
C VAL A 214 -6.99 -3.55 5.42
N MET A 215 -6.96 -2.51 4.58
CA MET A 215 -8.08 -2.11 3.72
C MET A 215 -7.96 -2.78 2.35
N LYS A 216 -8.99 -3.52 1.95
CA LYS A 216 -9.03 -4.16 0.62
C LYS A 216 -9.14 -3.11 -0.48
N GLY A 217 -8.40 -3.31 -1.58
CA GLY A 217 -8.44 -2.43 -2.75
C GLY A 217 -7.56 -1.18 -2.68
N PHE A 218 -7.22 -0.67 -1.48
CA PHE A 218 -6.41 0.54 -1.32
C PHE A 218 -5.00 0.42 -1.94
N LEU A 219 -4.26 -0.66 -1.64
CA LEU A 219 -2.95 -0.97 -2.25
C LEU A 219 -3.05 -1.72 -3.59
N GLY A 220 -4.14 -1.55 -4.33
CA GLY A 220 -4.34 -2.22 -5.61
C GLY A 220 -3.41 -1.69 -6.72
N ALA A 221 -3.14 -2.53 -7.73
CA ALA A 221 -2.50 -2.05 -8.95
C ALA A 221 -3.40 -1.05 -9.70
N TRP A 222 -4.72 -1.26 -9.65
CA TRP A 222 -5.70 -0.37 -10.26
C TRP A 222 -5.74 1.01 -9.61
N THR A 223 -5.71 1.08 -8.28
CA THR A 223 -5.65 2.36 -7.56
C THR A 223 -4.35 3.09 -7.83
N LEU A 224 -3.21 2.38 -7.90
CA LEU A 224 -1.92 2.94 -8.31
C LEU A 224 -2.01 3.61 -9.69
N LEU A 225 -2.53 2.90 -10.70
CA LEU A 225 -2.62 3.42 -12.08
C LEU A 225 -3.52 4.66 -12.18
N ILE A 226 -4.66 4.65 -11.49
CA ILE A 226 -5.57 5.80 -11.50
C ILE A 226 -4.95 6.99 -10.77
N LYS A 227 -4.31 6.75 -9.62
CA LYS A 227 -3.65 7.80 -8.84
C LYS A 227 -2.47 8.39 -9.60
N SER A 228 -1.71 7.59 -10.34
CA SER A 228 -0.57 8.05 -11.14
C SER A 228 -1.00 8.93 -12.32
N ILE A 229 -2.21 8.76 -12.86
CA ILE A 229 -2.74 9.61 -13.94
C ILE A 229 -3.47 10.84 -13.37
N ALA A 230 -4.26 10.65 -12.30
CA ALA A 230 -5.05 11.73 -11.70
C ALA A 230 -4.17 12.79 -11.02
N LEU A 231 -3.05 12.39 -10.40
CA LEU A 231 -2.17 13.31 -9.68
C LEU A 231 -1.53 14.38 -10.59
N PRO A 232 -0.88 14.03 -11.72
CA PRO A 232 -0.39 15.01 -12.68
C PRO A 232 -1.48 15.96 -13.18
N LEU A 233 -2.67 15.45 -13.49
CA LEU A 233 -3.79 16.27 -13.96
C LEU A 233 -4.28 17.24 -12.86
N ALA A 234 -4.34 16.79 -11.61
CA ALA A 234 -4.72 17.65 -10.49
C ALA A 234 -3.70 18.78 -10.25
N ILE A 235 -2.41 18.47 -10.29
CA ILE A 235 -1.35 19.48 -10.14
C ILE A 235 -1.37 20.45 -11.33
N ALA A 236 -1.45 19.91 -12.55
CA ALA A 236 -1.53 20.70 -13.77
C ALA A 236 -2.79 21.58 -13.82
N SER A 237 -3.90 21.21 -13.17
CA SER A 237 -5.08 22.08 -13.09
C SER A 237 -4.86 23.36 -12.25
N GLY A 238 -3.76 23.45 -11.49
CA GLY A 238 -3.46 24.60 -10.63
C GLY A 238 -4.22 24.59 -9.30
N LEU A 239 -4.78 23.44 -8.91
CA LEU A 239 -5.31 23.24 -7.56
C LEU A 239 -4.17 23.32 -6.54
N SER A 240 -4.49 23.79 -5.32
CA SER A 240 -3.55 23.83 -4.20
C SER A 240 -3.29 22.43 -3.62
N VAL A 241 -2.66 21.56 -4.42
CA VAL A 241 -2.37 20.16 -4.11
C VAL A 241 -0.89 19.89 -4.41
N GLY A 242 -0.22 19.16 -3.51
CA GLY A 242 1.16 18.72 -3.69
C GLY A 242 1.27 17.25 -4.10
N LYS A 243 2.37 16.90 -4.77
CA LYS A 243 2.74 15.51 -5.11
C LYS A 243 3.29 14.72 -3.91
N GLU A 244 3.74 15.40 -2.87
CA GLU A 244 4.50 14.79 -1.75
C GLU A 244 3.70 13.81 -0.90
N GLY A 245 2.40 14.04 -0.73
CA GLY A 245 1.54 13.10 0.00
C GLY A 245 1.26 11.84 -0.82
N PRO A 246 0.67 12.00 -2.02
CA PRO A 246 0.44 10.92 -2.97
C PRO A 246 1.68 10.11 -3.35
N SER A 247 2.88 10.70 -3.28
CA SER A 247 4.12 10.02 -3.64
C SER A 247 4.45 8.84 -2.73
N VAL A 248 4.23 9.01 -1.42
CA VAL A 248 4.36 7.94 -0.43
C VAL A 248 3.37 6.81 -0.72
N HIS A 249 2.14 7.15 -1.12
CA HIS A 249 1.11 6.16 -1.42
C HIS A 249 1.44 5.32 -2.65
N PHE A 250 1.86 5.93 -3.78
CA PHE A 250 2.24 5.11 -4.93
C PHE A 250 3.45 4.22 -4.61
N ALA A 251 4.39 4.69 -3.77
CA ALA A 251 5.56 3.90 -3.38
C ALA A 251 5.16 2.62 -2.63
N VAL A 252 4.24 2.75 -1.67
CA VAL A 252 3.70 1.63 -0.90
C VAL A 252 2.86 0.69 -1.78
N CYS A 253 2.06 1.23 -2.70
CA CYS A 253 1.33 0.42 -3.69
C CYS A 253 2.28 -0.35 -4.60
N THR A 254 3.36 0.28 -5.06
CA THR A 254 4.39 -0.36 -5.90
C THR A 254 5.06 -1.51 -5.14
N GLY A 255 5.40 -1.28 -3.86
CA GLY A 255 5.89 -2.31 -2.96
C GLY A 255 4.95 -3.50 -2.82
N ASN A 256 3.65 -3.22 -2.63
CA ASN A 256 2.63 -4.27 -2.53
C ASN A 256 2.48 -5.07 -3.84
N VAL A 257 2.42 -4.39 -4.98
CA VAL A 257 2.28 -5.02 -6.30
C VAL A 257 3.48 -5.91 -6.60
N ILE A 258 4.70 -5.40 -6.41
CA ILE A 258 5.93 -6.16 -6.65
C ILE A 258 6.05 -7.34 -5.68
N SER A 259 5.74 -7.14 -4.39
CA SER A 259 5.78 -8.21 -3.38
C SER A 259 4.86 -9.38 -3.72
N ARG A 260 3.72 -9.13 -4.39
CA ARG A 260 2.77 -10.19 -4.79
C ARG A 260 3.29 -11.10 -5.89
N PHE A 261 4.30 -10.69 -6.66
CA PHE A 261 4.97 -11.58 -7.63
C PHE A 261 5.86 -12.63 -6.95
N PHE A 262 6.27 -12.38 -5.70
CA PHE A 262 7.09 -13.32 -4.94
C PHE A 262 6.20 -14.12 -3.97
N SER A 263 6.13 -15.44 -4.19
CA SER A 263 5.30 -16.35 -3.37
C SER A 263 5.62 -16.29 -1.86
N LYS A 264 6.88 -16.04 -1.51
CA LYS A 264 7.36 -15.86 -0.12
C LYS A 264 6.65 -14.71 0.61
N TYR A 265 6.38 -13.61 -0.08
CA TYR A 265 5.75 -12.42 0.50
C TYR A 265 4.23 -12.49 0.35
N LYS A 266 3.73 -12.96 -0.80
CA LYS A 266 2.28 -13.14 -1.05
C LYS A 266 1.56 -13.95 0.02
N GLN A 267 2.21 -14.95 0.61
CA GLN A 267 1.63 -15.87 1.59
C GLN A 267 1.97 -15.52 3.05
N ASN A 268 2.62 -14.39 3.31
CA ASN A 268 3.04 -14.01 4.66
C ASN A 268 2.77 -12.51 4.84
N ALA A 269 1.73 -12.20 5.61
CA ALA A 269 1.27 -10.83 5.79
C ALA A 269 2.30 -10.02 6.59
N SER A 270 2.95 -10.65 7.58
CA SER A 270 4.06 -10.04 8.33
C SER A 270 5.21 -9.62 7.42
N LYS A 271 5.65 -10.50 6.51
CA LYS A 271 6.73 -10.16 5.55
C LYS A 271 6.32 -9.13 4.53
N THR A 272 5.07 -9.14 4.08
CA THR A 272 4.55 -8.07 3.22
C THR A 272 4.60 -6.73 3.94
N ARG A 273 4.20 -6.67 5.23
CA ARG A 273 4.23 -5.44 6.01
C ARG A 273 5.63 -4.87 6.22
N GLU A 274 6.63 -5.73 6.43
CA GLU A 274 8.05 -5.32 6.43
C GLU A 274 8.41 -4.59 5.11
N VAL A 275 7.99 -5.12 3.96
CA VAL A 275 8.20 -4.45 2.67
C VAL A 275 7.41 -3.14 2.58
N LEU A 276 6.15 -3.12 3.02
CA LEU A 276 5.32 -1.89 3.02
C LEU A 276 5.97 -0.77 3.84
N THR A 277 6.49 -1.09 5.03
CA THR A 277 7.21 -0.12 5.87
C THR A 277 8.48 0.41 5.20
N ALA A 278 9.25 -0.48 4.56
CA ALA A 278 10.44 -0.09 3.81
C ALA A 278 10.09 0.80 2.60
N THR A 279 9.00 0.50 1.90
CA THR A 279 8.53 1.32 0.78
C THR A 279 7.92 2.65 1.19
N ALA A 280 7.29 2.73 2.36
CA ALA A 280 6.83 4.00 2.92
C ALA A 280 8.04 4.90 3.22
N ALA A 281 9.09 4.36 3.83
CA ALA A 281 10.36 5.07 4.02
C ALA A 281 10.97 5.54 2.70
N ALA A 282 11.04 4.64 1.71
CA ALA A 282 11.56 4.96 0.38
C ALA A 282 10.72 6.02 -0.35
N GLY A 283 9.39 5.96 -0.23
CA GLY A 283 8.47 6.94 -0.80
C GLY A 283 8.70 8.33 -0.23
N VAL A 284 8.81 8.45 1.10
CA VAL A 284 9.15 9.71 1.78
C VAL A 284 10.53 10.20 1.36
N ALA A 285 11.51 9.30 1.25
CA ALA A 285 12.85 9.65 0.79
C ALA A 285 12.87 10.20 -0.64
N VAL A 286 12.07 9.62 -1.54
CA VAL A 286 11.95 10.06 -2.94
C VAL A 286 11.16 11.37 -3.05
N ALA A 287 10.14 11.55 -2.22
CA ALA A 287 9.32 12.76 -2.15
C ALA A 287 10.18 13.97 -1.74
N PHE A 288 10.84 13.87 -0.59
CA PHE A 288 11.54 14.99 0.03
C PHE A 288 13.05 15.04 -0.24
N GLY A 289 13.59 14.07 -0.99
CA GLY A 289 15.04 13.94 -1.19
C GLY A 289 15.82 13.65 0.11
N SER A 290 15.15 13.14 1.15
CA SER A 290 15.74 12.92 2.49
C SER A 290 15.62 11.45 2.92
N PRO A 291 16.65 10.62 2.70
CA PRO A 291 16.60 9.21 3.07
C PRO A 291 16.49 8.99 4.58
N ILE A 292 17.16 9.80 5.39
CA ILE A 292 17.11 9.70 6.85
C ILE A 292 15.71 10.07 7.37
N GLY A 293 15.09 11.11 6.79
CA GLY A 293 13.72 11.50 7.14
C GLY A 293 12.70 10.39 6.86
N GLY A 294 12.84 9.69 5.73
CA GLY A 294 12.00 8.55 5.41
C GLY A 294 12.13 7.38 6.40
N VAL A 295 13.36 7.07 6.82
CA VAL A 295 13.60 6.02 7.82
C VAL A 295 13.00 6.41 9.17
N LEU A 296 13.20 7.65 9.62
CA LEU A 296 12.59 8.14 10.87
C LEU A 296 11.07 8.06 10.85
N PHE A 297 10.44 8.47 9.74
CA PHE A 297 8.99 8.32 9.55
C PHE A 297 8.55 6.85 9.70
N SER A 298 9.27 5.90 9.10
CA SER A 298 8.91 4.48 9.21
C SER A 298 9.09 3.91 10.62
N LEU A 299 10.04 4.44 11.40
CA LEU A 299 10.23 4.06 12.80
C LEU A 299 9.11 4.62 13.68
N GLU A 300 8.73 5.88 13.48
CA GLU A 300 7.60 6.50 14.19
C GLU A 300 6.30 5.72 13.96
N VAL A 301 6.04 5.33 12.71
CA VAL A 301 4.84 4.56 12.36
C VAL A 301 4.85 3.18 12.99
N ARG A 302 6.01 2.53 13.17
CA ARG A 302 6.12 1.23 13.85
C ARG A 302 6.08 1.33 15.38
N GLN A 303 6.45 2.47 15.96
CA GLN A 303 6.44 2.68 17.42
C GLN A 303 5.00 2.79 17.98
N GLN A 304 4.02 3.07 17.13
CA GLN A 304 2.60 3.17 17.51
C GLN A 304 1.87 1.82 17.53
N GLU A 305 2.62 0.71 17.60
CA GLU A 305 2.15 -0.66 17.78
C GLU A 305 2.15 -1.10 19.25
#